data_AF-A0A962KCK1-F1
#
_entry.id   AF-A0A962KCK1-F1
#
_cell.length_a   1.000
_cell.length_b   1.000
_cell.length_c   1.000
_cell.angle_alpha   90.00
_cell.angle_beta   90.00
_cell.angle_gamma   90.00
#
_symmetry.space_group_name_H-M   'P 1'
#
loop_
_entity.id
_entity.type
_entity.pdbx_description
1 polymer ?
#
loop_
_entity_poly.entity_id
_entity_poly.type
_entity_poly.pdbx_seq_one_letter_code
_entity_poly.pdbx_strand_id
1 'polypeptide(L)'
;LVADEINRQRQQAIQQFGGKSAQIKPEMLPDELFKENAQRSVALGLLVSNIIQKNEVQVDAERVRALVDEVAQSYEEPEQVVQWYYSNKEQMAQVQSAVLEDQVVDLILAAAQISDKAVSYEELLRPQQ
;
A
#
# COMPACT_ATOMS: atom_id res chain seq x y z
N LEU A 1 -8.08 -11.03 -12.34
CA LEU A 1 -7.59 -9.74 -11.80
C LEU A 1 -8.72 -8.91 -11.21
N VAL A 2 -9.62 -8.28 -11.98
CA VAL A 2 -10.68 -7.41 -11.40
C VAL A 2 -11.65 -8.20 -10.52
N ALA A 3 -12.10 -9.38 -10.96
CA ALA A 3 -12.97 -10.24 -10.14
C ALA A 3 -12.28 -10.69 -8.82
N ASP A 4 -10.98 -11.01 -8.89
CA ASP A 4 -10.20 -11.40 -7.70
C ASP A 4 -10.05 -10.23 -6.72
N GLU A 5 -9.83 -9.02 -7.25
CA GLU A 5 -9.75 -7.79 -6.47
C GLU A 5 -11.10 -7.44 -5.81
N ILE A 6 -12.22 -7.61 -6.53
CA ILE A 6 -13.58 -7.48 -5.95
C ILE A 6 -13.74 -8.44 -4.76
N ASN A 7 -13.31 -9.70 -4.92
CA ASN A 7 -13.38 -10.68 -3.84
C ASN A 7 -12.50 -10.30 -2.64
N ARG A 8 -11.29 -9.77 -2.89
CA ARG A 8 -10.39 -9.28 -1.84
C ARG A 8 -11.02 -8.12 -1.07
N GLN A 9 -11.50 -7.10 -1.77
CA GLN A 9 -12.13 -5.91 -1.16
C GLN A 9 -13.39 -6.28 -0.37
N ARG A 10 -14.18 -7.23 -0.88
CA ARG A 10 -15.34 -7.77 -0.19
C ARG A 10 -14.98 -8.46 1.12
N GLN A 11 -13.93 -9.30 1.12
CA GLN A 11 -13.47 -9.96 2.33
C GLN A 11 -12.98 -8.95 3.38
N GLN A 12 -12.27 -7.91 2.93
CA GLN A 12 -11.83 -6.81 3.80
C GLN A 12 -13.02 -6.05 4.39
N ALA A 13 -14.02 -5.71 3.58
CA ALA A 13 -15.23 -5.04 4.05
C ALA A 13 -15.94 -5.88 5.14
N ILE A 14 -16.12 -7.18 4.93
CA ILE A 14 -16.73 -8.07 5.94
C ILE A 14 -15.94 -8.07 7.24
N GLN A 15 -14.60 -8.12 7.18
CA GLN A 15 -13.76 -8.06 8.38
C GLN A 15 -13.95 -6.74 9.14
N GLN A 16 -14.06 -5.61 8.44
CA GLN A 16 -14.29 -4.29 9.04
C GLN A 16 -15.69 -4.17 9.68
N PHE A 17 -16.73 -4.73 9.07
CA PHE A 17 -18.12 -4.68 9.57
C PHE A 17 -18.45 -5.71 10.67
N GLY A 18 -17.44 -6.31 11.32
CA GLY A 18 -17.63 -7.25 12.43
C GLY A 18 -17.31 -8.70 12.12
N GLY A 19 -16.69 -8.98 10.96
CA GLY A 19 -16.17 -10.29 10.59
C GLY A 19 -17.25 -11.37 10.55
N LYS A 20 -16.90 -12.57 11.03
CA LYS A 20 -17.81 -13.73 11.08
C LYS A 20 -19.01 -13.53 12.02
N SER A 21 -18.91 -12.58 12.95
CA SER A 21 -19.93 -12.27 13.95
C SER A 21 -21.13 -11.53 13.35
N ALA A 22 -20.91 -10.78 12.25
CA ALA A 22 -21.94 -10.02 11.56
C ALA A 22 -22.89 -10.91 10.71
N GLN A 23 -22.60 -12.21 10.56
CA GLN A 23 -23.33 -13.15 9.69
C GLN A 23 -23.45 -12.70 8.22
N ILE A 24 -22.67 -11.70 7.80
CA ILE A 24 -22.63 -11.21 6.41
C ILE A 24 -21.81 -12.19 5.59
N LYS A 25 -22.47 -12.88 4.66
CA LYS A 25 -21.78 -13.73 3.69
C LYS A 25 -21.27 -12.89 2.52
N PRO A 26 -20.15 -13.27 1.89
CA PRO A 26 -19.66 -12.62 0.69
C PRO A 26 -20.73 -12.47 -0.39
N GLU A 27 -21.58 -13.48 -0.61
CA GLU A 27 -22.61 -13.41 -1.67
C GLU A 27 -23.66 -12.30 -1.44
N MET A 28 -23.76 -11.77 -0.22
CA MET A 28 -24.73 -10.71 0.13
C MET A 28 -24.27 -9.31 -0.28
N LEU A 29 -22.99 -9.14 -0.65
CA LEU A 29 -22.44 -7.86 -1.08
C LEU A 29 -22.29 -7.87 -2.61
N PRO A 30 -23.08 -7.06 -3.35
CA PRO A 30 -23.03 -7.02 -4.81
C PRO A 30 -21.67 -6.58 -5.34
N ASP A 31 -21.27 -7.11 -6.50
CA ASP A 31 -20.03 -6.76 -7.19
C ASP A 31 -19.96 -5.27 -7.53
N GLU A 32 -21.10 -4.64 -7.85
CA GLU A 32 -21.14 -3.22 -8.22
C GLU A 32 -20.60 -2.30 -7.12
N LEU A 33 -20.69 -2.71 -5.85
CA LEU A 33 -20.16 -1.93 -4.73
C LEU A 33 -18.62 -1.79 -4.77
N PHE A 34 -17.93 -2.73 -5.42
CA PHE A 34 -16.46 -2.79 -5.43
C PHE A 34 -15.87 -2.59 -6.82
N LYS A 35 -16.68 -2.73 -7.88
CA LYS A 35 -16.20 -2.81 -9.26
C LYS A 35 -15.32 -1.64 -9.68
N GLU A 36 -15.73 -0.41 -9.40
CA GLU A 36 -14.97 0.79 -9.77
C GLU A 36 -13.62 0.85 -9.04
N ASN A 37 -13.64 0.65 -7.72
CA ASN A 37 -12.42 0.65 -6.93
C ASN A 37 -11.48 -0.50 -7.33
N ALA A 38 -12.02 -1.70 -7.52
CA ALA A 38 -11.25 -2.86 -7.96
C ALA A 38 -10.59 -2.65 -9.34
N GLN A 39 -11.30 -2.02 -10.29
CA GLN A 39 -10.71 -1.64 -11.58
C GLN A 39 -9.56 -0.66 -11.39
N ARG A 40 -9.72 0.35 -10.53
CA ARG A 40 -8.67 1.32 -10.22
C ARG A 40 -7.46 0.66 -9.56
N SER A 41 -7.66 -0.21 -8.57
CA SER A 41 -6.59 -0.94 -7.88
C SER A 41 -5.82 -1.85 -8.84
N VAL A 42 -6.52 -2.60 -9.70
CA VAL A 42 -5.88 -3.47 -10.69
C VAL A 42 -5.10 -2.64 -11.71
N ALA A 43 -5.67 -1.55 -12.22
CA ALA A 43 -4.97 -0.66 -13.16
C ALA A 43 -3.69 -0.09 -12.53
N LEU A 44 -3.76 0.40 -11.28
CA LEU A 44 -2.62 0.92 -10.55
C LEU A 44 -1.53 -0.14 -10.36
N GLY A 45 -1.91 -1.35 -9.92
CA GLY A 45 -0.95 -2.45 -9.72
C GLY A 45 -0.24 -2.85 -11.02
N LEU A 46 -0.97 -2.85 -12.15
CA LEU A 46 -0.38 -3.10 -13.46
C LEU A 46 0.58 -2.00 -13.91
N LEU A 47 0.22 -0.72 -13.67
CA LEU A 47 1.09 0.42 -13.98
C LEU A 47 2.38 0.38 -13.17
N VAL A 48 2.29 0.21 -11.85
CA VAL A 48 3.43 0.11 -10.95
C VAL A 48 4.32 -1.06 -11.36
N SER A 49 3.73 -2.24 -11.60
CA SER A 49 4.48 -3.43 -12.06
C SER A 49 5.20 -3.17 -13.39
N ASN A 50 4.58 -2.45 -14.33
CA ASN A 50 5.20 -2.10 -15.60
C ASN A 50 6.38 -1.13 -15.43
N ILE A 51 6.25 -0.13 -14.54
CA ILE A 51 7.32 0.83 -14.24
C ILE A 51 8.51 0.11 -13.61
N ILE A 52 8.27 -0.77 -12.64
CA ILE A 52 9.32 -1.59 -11.99
C ILE A 52 10.08 -2.40 -13.05
N GLN A 53 9.35 -3.11 -13.93
CA GLN A 53 9.97 -3.95 -14.96
C GLN A 53 10.76 -3.14 -15.98
N LYS A 54 10.21 -2.03 -16.49
CA LYS A 54 10.86 -1.23 -17.54
C LYS A 54 12.11 -0.49 -17.07
N ASN A 55 12.15 -0.13 -15.79
CA ASN A 55 13.28 0.59 -15.20
C ASN A 55 14.17 -0.33 -14.36
N GLU A 56 13.92 -1.64 -14.39
CA GLU A 56 14.67 -2.66 -13.63
C GLU A 56 14.83 -2.30 -12.15
N VAL A 57 13.77 -1.74 -11.56
CA VAL A 57 13.82 -1.25 -10.17
C VAL A 57 14.03 -2.43 -9.24
N GLN A 58 15.16 -2.42 -8.53
CA GLN A 58 15.47 -3.39 -7.49
C GLN A 58 15.23 -2.76 -6.12
N VAL A 59 14.77 -3.58 -5.17
CA VAL A 59 14.60 -3.16 -3.78
C VAL A 59 15.95 -2.75 -3.21
N ASP A 60 16.01 -1.53 -2.70
CA ASP A 60 17.16 -0.99 -2.02
C ASP A 60 17.26 -1.55 -0.59
N ALA A 61 18.30 -2.36 -0.35
CA ALA A 61 18.52 -3.00 0.94
C ALA A 61 18.81 -2.01 2.08
N GLU A 62 19.41 -0.85 1.78
CA GLU A 62 19.68 0.18 2.77
C GLU A 62 18.37 0.85 3.20
N ARG A 63 17.49 1.17 2.24
CA ARG A 63 16.15 1.69 2.53
C ARG A 63 15.30 0.69 3.32
N VAL A 64 15.38 -0.60 2.98
CA VAL A 64 14.71 -1.66 3.76
C VAL A 64 15.20 -1.66 5.21
N ARG A 65 16.51 -1.59 5.43
CA ARG A 65 17.05 -1.51 6.79
C ARG A 65 16.58 -0.25 7.50
N ALA A 66 16.65 0.90 6.84
CA ALA A 66 16.23 2.18 7.41
C ALA A 66 14.76 2.16 7.84
N LEU A 67 13.86 1.60 7.01
CA LEU A 67 12.45 1.48 7.36
C LEU A 67 12.21 0.53 8.54
N VAL A 68 12.91 -0.61 8.60
CA VAL A 68 12.82 -1.52 9.76
C VAL A 68 13.29 -0.81 11.03
N ASP A 69 14.40 -0.08 10.96
CA ASP A 69 14.97 0.64 12.09
C ASP A 69 14.04 1.78 12.54
N GLU A 70 13.44 2.53 11.61
CA GLU A 70 12.46 3.58 11.89
C GLU A 70 11.24 3.03 12.63
N VAL A 71 10.67 1.94 12.14
CA VAL A 71 9.52 1.29 12.79
C VAL A 71 9.91 0.80 14.20
N ALA A 72 11.08 0.18 14.33
CA ALA A 72 11.58 -0.36 15.59
C ALA A 72 11.87 0.71 16.66
N GLN A 73 12.29 1.91 16.27
CA GLN A 73 12.66 3.00 17.20
C GLN A 73 11.54 3.45 18.13
N SER A 74 10.28 3.25 17.73
CA SER A 74 9.12 3.61 18.55
C SER A 74 8.84 2.63 19.70
N TYR A 75 9.52 1.48 19.73
CA TYR A 75 9.30 0.42 20.71
C TYR A 75 10.32 0.46 21.85
N GLU A 76 9.95 -0.12 22.99
CA GLU A 76 10.81 -0.18 24.19
C GLU A 76 12.08 -1.01 23.96
N GLU A 77 12.00 -2.04 23.11
CA GLU A 77 13.11 -2.93 22.78
C GLU A 77 13.34 -3.00 21.25
N PRO A 78 13.92 -1.95 20.63
CA PRO A 78 14.06 -1.86 19.17
C PRO A 78 14.80 -3.05 18.55
N GLU A 79 15.85 -3.53 19.21
CA GLU A 79 16.68 -4.64 18.73
C GLU A 79 15.87 -5.94 18.53
N GLN A 80 14.93 -6.22 19.42
CA GLN A 80 14.07 -7.39 19.31
C GLN A 80 13.07 -7.23 18.16
N VAL A 81 12.57 -6.02 17.93
CA VAL A 81 11.66 -5.72 16.81
C VAL A 81 12.38 -5.89 15.48
N VAL A 82 13.60 -5.35 15.36
CA VAL A 82 14.46 -5.56 14.19
C VAL A 82 14.65 -7.05 13.94
N GLN A 83 15.09 -7.81 14.96
CA GLN A 83 15.29 -9.25 14.83
C GLN A 83 14.00 -9.99 14.43
N TRP A 84 12.86 -9.59 14.96
CA TRP A 84 11.56 -10.16 14.62
C TRP A 84 11.26 -9.99 13.13
N TYR A 85 11.43 -8.77 12.57
CA TYR A 85 11.28 -8.53 11.15
C TYR A 85 12.18 -9.46 10.33
N TYR A 86 13.51 -9.44 10.56
CA TYR A 86 14.45 -10.25 9.79
C TYR A 86 14.25 -11.77 9.92
N SER A 87 13.69 -12.24 11.04
CA SER A 87 13.34 -13.66 11.23
C SER A 87 12.03 -14.05 10.53
N ASN A 88 11.17 -13.09 10.21
CA ASN A 88 9.86 -13.32 9.61
C ASN A 88 9.85 -12.89 8.14
N LYS A 89 9.90 -13.89 7.25
CA LYS A 89 9.91 -13.67 5.79
C LYS A 89 8.67 -12.91 5.28
N GLU A 90 7.51 -13.12 5.88
CA GLU A 90 6.27 -12.44 5.46
C GLU A 90 6.34 -10.95 5.78
N GLN A 91 6.85 -10.62 6.98
CA GLN A 91 7.03 -9.23 7.40
C GLN A 91 8.11 -8.53 6.57
N MET A 92 9.23 -9.21 6.31
CA MET A 92 10.25 -8.68 5.40
C MET A 92 9.70 -8.42 4.01
N ALA A 93 8.86 -9.31 3.47
CA ALA A 93 8.26 -9.10 2.15
C ALA A 93 7.36 -7.86 2.12
N GLN A 94 6.64 -7.56 3.20
CA GLN A 94 5.83 -6.34 3.31
C GLN A 94 6.70 -5.09 3.33
N VAL A 95 7.77 -5.07 4.14
CA VAL A 95 8.74 -3.96 4.17
C VAL A 95 9.38 -3.74 2.80
N GLN A 96 9.84 -4.81 2.16
CA GLN A 96 10.43 -4.74 0.82
C GLN A 96 9.44 -4.21 -0.23
N SER A 97 8.16 -4.58 -0.12
CA SER A 97 7.11 -4.07 -1.01
C SER A 97 6.88 -2.57 -0.82
N ALA A 98 6.82 -2.10 0.44
CA ALA A 98 6.68 -0.68 0.75
C ALA A 98 7.86 0.14 0.21
N VAL A 99 9.09 -0.33 0.42
CA VAL A 99 10.29 0.32 -0.12
C VAL A 99 10.29 0.35 -1.65
N LEU A 100 9.85 -0.73 -2.29
CA LEU A 100 9.73 -0.77 -3.75
C LEU A 100 8.71 0.23 -4.28
N GLU A 101 7.56 0.37 -3.60
CA GLU A 101 6.54 1.37 -3.92
C GLU A 101 7.09 2.79 -3.79
N ASP A 102 7.79 3.12 -2.71
CA ASP A 102 8.42 4.43 -2.52
C ASP A 102 9.46 4.72 -3.60
N GLN A 103 10.29 3.74 -3.97
CA GLN A 103 11.26 3.88 -5.06
C GLN A 103 10.58 4.14 -6.42
N VAL A 104 9.40 3.54 -6.66
CA VAL A 104 8.61 3.82 -7.87
C VAL A 104 8.05 5.23 -7.85
N VAL A 105 7.57 5.70 -6.69
CA VAL A 105 7.10 7.09 -6.53
C VAL A 105 8.24 8.07 -6.81
N ASP A 106 9.42 7.85 -6.23
CA ASP A 106 10.62 8.67 -6.48
C ASP A 106 10.95 8.75 -7.97
N LEU A 107 10.89 7.61 -8.68
CA LEU A 107 11.13 7.55 -10.12
C LEU A 107 10.10 8.36 -10.91
N ILE A 108 8.82 8.23 -10.56
CA ILE A 108 7.74 9.00 -11.19
C ILE A 108 7.95 10.49 -10.95
N LEU A 109 8.25 10.91 -9.72
CA LEU A 109 8.48 12.31 -9.36
C LEU A 109 9.70 12.89 -10.08
N ALA A 110 10.77 12.11 -10.24
CA ALA A 110 11.97 12.52 -10.97
C ALA A 110 11.71 12.77 -12.47
N ALA A 111 10.73 12.06 -13.05
CA ALA A 111 10.32 12.23 -14.45
C ALA A 111 9.14 13.19 -14.65
N ALA A 112 8.42 13.53 -13.59
CA ALA A 112 7.23 14.37 -13.65
C ALA A 112 7.59 15.86 -13.74
N GLN A 113 6.74 16.62 -14.43
CA GLN A 113 6.79 18.09 -14.36
C GLN A 113 6.15 18.54 -13.05
N ILE A 114 6.97 18.97 -12.09
CA ILE A 114 6.52 19.44 -10.78
C ILE A 114 6.25 20.95 -10.85
N SER A 115 5.14 21.40 -10.28
CA SER A 115 4.80 22.81 -10.12
C SER A 115 4.29 23.06 -8.71
N ASP A 116 4.85 24.05 -8.04
CA ASP A 116 4.41 24.44 -6.70
C ASP A 116 3.22 25.40 -6.79
N LYS A 117 2.22 25.15 -5.94
CA LYS A 117 1.07 26.04 -5.78
C LYS A 117 0.98 26.47 -4.32
N ALA A 118 1.10 27.76 -4.07
CA ALA A 118 0.80 28.32 -2.76
C ALA A 118 -0.71 28.15 -2.48
N VAL A 119 -1.03 27.49 -1.36
CA VAL A 119 -2.39 27.30 -0.86
C VAL A 119 -2.47 27.78 0.57
N SER A 120 -3.63 28.29 0.97
CA SER A 120 -3.89 28.62 2.37
C SER A 120 -4.06 27.36 3.24
N TYR A 121 -3.87 27.51 4.55
CA TYR A 121 -4.12 26.41 5.49
C TYR A 121 -5.56 25.89 5.41
N GLU A 122 -6.53 26.80 5.27
CA GLU A 122 -7.94 26.43 5.12
C GLU A 122 -8.17 25.61 3.84
N GLU A 123 -7.57 25.99 2.71
CA GLU A 123 -7.66 25.24 1.46
C GLU A 123 -7.00 23.86 1.55
N LEU A 124 -5.89 23.73 2.26
CA LEU A 124 -5.19 22.44 2.43
C LEU A 124 -6.03 21.43 3.23
N LEU A 125 -6.80 21.89 4.21
CA LEU A 125 -7.65 21.03 5.06
C LEU A 125 -9.03 20.73 4.47
N ARG A 126 -9.46 21.43 3.41
CA ARG A 126 -10.74 21.14 2.77
C ARG A 126 -10.70 19.72 2.21
N PRO A 127 -11.69 18.85 2.53
CA PRO A 127 -11.73 17.50 1.99
C PRO A 127 -11.78 17.59 0.45
N GLN A 128 -10.83 16.92 -0.21
CA GLN A 128 -10.81 16.83 -1.66
C GLN A 128 -12.05 16.05 -2.10
N GLN A 129 -12.98 16.73 -2.78
CA GLN A 129 -14.17 16.12 -3.38
C GLN A 129 -13.80 15.37 -4.67
#